data_AF-A0A956GR39-F1
#
_entry.id   AF-A0A956GR39-F1
#
_cell.length_a   1.000
_cell.length_b   1.000
_cell.length_c   1.000
_cell.angle_alpha   90.00
_cell.angle_beta   90.00
_cell.angle_gamma   90.00
#
_symmetry.space_group_name_H-M   'P 1'
#
loop_
_entity.id
_entity.type
_entity.pdbx_description
1 polymer ?
#
loop_
_entity_poly.entity_id
_entity_poly.type
_entity_poly.pdbx_seq_one_letter_code
_entity_poly.pdbx_strand_id
1 'polypeptide(L)'
;SCAPLAGYVAERAALRTAVDDLAAGATTSSIERRYVEASPFRALASPDGVAQALFDGFLGHAPQLEERRNAAAMVQGALIAGSPAGLLYHRHGADYADLLDIVFGSEVYREAAVGAVFERYLGRRPTAAELGHFAAGLDPDDPDVRDVILAVVSSREYFEQ
;
A
#
# COMPACT_ATOMS: atom_id res chain seq x y z
N SER A 1 -18.01 -26.16 -15.13
CA SER A 1 -18.03 -25.79 -13.70
C SER A 1 -16.88 -24.82 -13.45
N CYS A 2 -17.11 -23.67 -12.82
CA CYS A 2 -16.04 -22.71 -12.47
C CYS A 2 -15.30 -23.14 -11.20
N ALA A 3 -14.63 -24.30 -11.26
CA ALA A 3 -13.76 -24.80 -10.20
C ALA A 3 -12.67 -23.81 -9.72
N PRO A 4 -12.04 -22.96 -10.56
CA PRO A 4 -10.99 -22.06 -10.08
C PRO A 4 -11.48 -20.92 -9.17
N LEU A 5 -12.79 -20.60 -9.15
CA LEU A 5 -13.32 -19.54 -8.28
C LEU A 5 -13.55 -20.00 -6.83
N ALA A 6 -13.62 -21.30 -6.57
CA ALA A 6 -13.83 -21.84 -5.23
C ALA A 6 -12.65 -21.53 -4.29
N GLY A 7 -11.42 -21.45 -4.82
CA GLY A 7 -10.22 -21.13 -4.05
C GLY A 7 -10.17 -19.69 -3.50
N TYR A 8 -10.95 -18.76 -4.07
CA TYR A 8 -10.92 -17.34 -3.69
C TYR A 8 -12.10 -16.91 -2.81
N VAL A 9 -12.96 -17.84 -2.37
CA VAL A 9 -14.18 -17.49 -1.62
C VAL A 9 -13.84 -16.84 -0.28
N ALA A 10 -12.87 -17.37 0.45
CA ALA A 10 -12.47 -16.84 1.75
C ALA A 10 -11.85 -15.44 1.63
N GLU A 11 -10.95 -15.23 0.68
CA GLU A 11 -10.31 -13.94 0.42
C GLU A 11 -11.34 -12.88 -0.02
N ARG A 12 -12.27 -13.25 -0.92
CA ARG A 12 -13.36 -12.34 -1.32
C ARG A 12 -14.29 -11.99 -0.17
N ALA A 13 -14.53 -12.91 0.76
CA ALA A 13 -15.29 -12.62 1.96
C ALA A 13 -14.54 -11.62 2.85
N ALA A 14 -13.24 -11.83 3.07
CA ALA A 14 -12.40 -10.94 3.89
C ALA A 14 -12.23 -9.53 3.29
N LEU A 15 -12.31 -9.37 1.97
CA LEU A 15 -12.30 -8.05 1.32
C LEU A 15 -13.66 -7.34 1.38
N ARG A 16 -14.76 -8.09 1.47
CA ARG A 16 -16.12 -7.51 1.60
C ARG A 16 -16.37 -6.93 2.98
N THR A 17 -15.68 -7.43 4.00
CA THR A 17 -15.81 -6.94 5.39
C THR A 17 -14.93 -5.73 5.67
N ALA A 18 -14.17 -5.21 4.70
CA ALA A 18 -13.23 -4.11 4.93
C ALA A 18 -13.87 -2.88 5.60
N VAL A 19 -15.14 -2.58 5.29
CA VAL A 19 -15.90 -1.50 5.94
C VAL A 19 -16.20 -1.83 7.41
N ASP A 20 -16.62 -3.06 7.69
CA ASP A 20 -16.89 -3.54 9.04
C ASP A 20 -15.60 -3.58 9.87
N ASP A 21 -14.48 -3.98 9.25
CA ASP A 21 -13.16 -4.03 9.88
C ASP A 21 -12.65 -2.62 10.22
N LEU A 22 -12.82 -1.66 9.30
CA LEU A 22 -12.49 -0.25 9.57
C LEU A 22 -13.34 0.30 10.73
N ALA A 23 -14.64 -0.05 10.77
CA ALA A 23 -15.53 0.30 11.87
C ALA A 23 -15.15 -0.39 13.19
N ALA A 24 -14.57 -1.60 13.12
CA ALA A 24 -14.06 -2.36 14.26
C ALA A 24 -12.66 -1.91 14.73
N GLY A 25 -12.04 -0.94 14.04
CA GLY A 25 -10.79 -0.32 14.45
C GLY A 25 -9.56 -0.70 13.63
N ALA A 26 -9.69 -1.52 12.58
CA ALA A 26 -8.60 -1.77 11.65
C ALA A 26 -8.11 -0.45 11.03
N THR A 27 -6.81 -0.34 10.81
CA THR A 27 -6.19 0.81 10.12
C THR A 27 -6.39 0.73 8.62
N THR A 28 -6.27 1.85 7.92
CA THR A 28 -6.34 1.85 6.44
C THR A 28 -5.23 1.02 5.82
N SER A 29 -3.99 1.10 6.33
CA SER A 29 -2.85 0.27 5.89
C SER A 29 -3.11 -1.22 6.04
N SER A 30 -3.72 -1.66 7.14
CA SER A 30 -3.99 -3.09 7.35
C SER A 30 -5.00 -3.66 6.34
N ILE A 31 -5.98 -2.85 5.91
CA ILE A 31 -6.94 -3.22 4.87
C ILE A 31 -6.26 -3.28 3.50
N GLU A 32 -5.44 -2.28 3.17
CA GLU A 32 -4.68 -2.24 1.92
C GLU A 32 -3.69 -3.40 1.82
N ARG A 33 -3.00 -3.72 2.92
CA ARG A 33 -2.10 -4.86 3.02
C ARG A 33 -2.84 -6.18 2.75
N ARG A 34 -4.01 -6.37 3.37
CA ARG A 34 -4.84 -7.57 3.13
C ARG A 34 -5.24 -7.70 1.66
N TYR A 35 -5.48 -6.58 0.98
CA TYR A 35 -5.79 -6.58 -0.45
C TYR A 35 -4.64 -7.09 -1.30
N VAL A 36 -3.40 -6.65 -1.02
CA VAL A 36 -2.22 -7.09 -1.78
C VAL A 36 -1.75 -8.50 -1.41
N GLU A 37 -2.00 -8.94 -0.17
CA GLU A 37 -1.73 -10.31 0.26
C GLU A 37 -2.66 -11.34 -0.41
N ALA A 38 -3.86 -10.92 -0.83
CA ALA A 38 -4.83 -11.79 -1.48
C ALA A 38 -4.27 -12.43 -2.75
N SER A 39 -4.47 -13.74 -2.91
CA SER A 39 -3.93 -14.52 -4.01
C SER A 39 -4.24 -13.95 -5.41
N PRO A 40 -5.44 -13.40 -5.72
CA PRO A 40 -5.73 -12.77 -7.01
C PRO A 40 -4.82 -11.61 -7.38
N PHE A 41 -4.33 -10.84 -6.40
CA PHE A 41 -3.44 -9.72 -6.65
C PHE A 41 -2.14 -10.20 -7.33
N ARG A 42 -1.63 -11.35 -6.90
CA ARG A 42 -0.41 -11.97 -7.44
C ARG A 42 -0.65 -12.92 -8.60
N ALA A 43 -1.75 -13.67 -8.58
CA ALA A 43 -1.95 -14.83 -9.46
C ALA A 43 -2.02 -14.49 -10.96
N LEU A 44 -2.27 -13.22 -11.31
CA LEU A 44 -2.47 -12.78 -12.70
C LEU A 44 -1.30 -11.95 -13.25
N ALA A 45 -0.28 -11.67 -12.45
CA ALA A 45 0.80 -10.77 -12.81
C ALA A 45 2.17 -11.47 -12.74
N SER A 46 3.08 -11.09 -13.66
CA SER A 46 4.49 -11.40 -13.50
C SER A 46 5.06 -10.70 -12.26
N PRO A 47 6.23 -11.10 -11.74
CA PRO A 47 6.89 -10.38 -10.64
C PRO A 47 7.03 -8.87 -10.90
N ASP A 48 7.41 -8.48 -12.12
CA ASP A 48 7.43 -7.07 -12.54
C ASP A 48 6.03 -6.43 -12.54
N GLY A 49 5.01 -7.16 -12.97
CA GLY A 49 3.62 -6.67 -12.96
C GLY A 49 3.09 -6.45 -11.54
N VAL A 50 3.44 -7.33 -10.59
CA VAL A 50 3.12 -7.15 -9.17
C VAL A 50 3.84 -5.92 -8.61
N ALA A 51 5.14 -5.77 -8.90
CA ALA A 51 5.91 -4.59 -8.50
C ALA A 51 5.30 -3.30 -9.05
N GLN A 52 4.96 -3.28 -10.34
CA GLN A 52 4.30 -2.14 -10.98
C GLN A 52 2.97 -1.81 -10.30
N ALA A 53 2.10 -2.81 -10.09
CA ALA A 53 0.80 -2.61 -9.46
C ALA A 53 0.90 -2.10 -8.02
N LEU A 54 1.89 -2.57 -7.25
CA LEU A 54 2.14 -2.12 -5.89
C LEU A 54 2.55 -0.64 -5.86
N PHE A 55 3.48 -0.25 -6.73
CA PHE A 55 3.98 1.13 -6.80
C PHE A 55 2.91 2.10 -7.33
N ASP A 56 2.24 1.77 -8.43
CA ASP A 56 1.18 2.61 -8.98
C ASP A 56 -0.01 2.74 -8.02
N GLY A 57 -0.38 1.62 -7.37
CA GLY A 57 -1.56 1.55 -6.52
C GLY A 57 -1.39 2.22 -5.15
N PHE A 58 -0.19 2.14 -4.57
CA PHE A 58 0.04 2.52 -3.16
C PHE A 58 1.10 3.60 -2.97
N LEU A 59 2.01 3.79 -3.93
CA LEU A 59 3.03 4.85 -3.89
C LEU A 59 2.72 6.01 -4.84
N GLY A 60 1.72 5.87 -5.71
CA GLY A 60 1.27 6.93 -6.61
C GLY A 60 2.28 7.27 -7.73
N HIS A 61 3.25 6.40 -7.97
CA HIS A 61 4.22 6.55 -9.06
C HIS A 61 4.65 5.20 -9.63
N ALA A 62 5.10 5.19 -10.88
CA ALA A 62 5.70 4.00 -11.46
C ALA A 62 7.07 3.71 -10.79
N PRO A 63 7.43 2.43 -10.57
CA PRO A 63 8.72 2.07 -10.00
C PRO A 63 9.84 2.40 -11.00
N GLN A 64 10.91 2.97 -10.47
CA GLN A 64 12.17 3.14 -11.19
C GLN A 64 12.78 1.76 -11.52
N LEU A 65 13.77 1.73 -12.42
CA LEU A 65 14.36 0.47 -12.88
C LEU A 65 14.90 -0.39 -11.72
N GLU A 66 15.65 0.21 -10.80
CA GLU A 66 16.20 -0.51 -9.65
C GLU A 66 15.11 -0.90 -8.64
N GLU A 67 14.13 -0.03 -8.38
CA GLU A 67 13.00 -0.36 -7.50
C GLU A 67 12.21 -1.55 -8.04
N ARG A 68 11.90 -1.55 -9.33
CA ARG A 68 11.21 -2.63 -10.02
C ARG A 68 11.98 -3.93 -9.94
N ARG A 69 13.29 -3.89 -10.21
CA ARG A 69 14.16 -5.07 -10.16
C ARG A 69 14.22 -5.67 -8.76
N ASN A 70 14.38 -4.83 -7.73
CA ASN A 70 14.45 -5.27 -6.34
C ASN A 70 13.09 -5.80 -5.84
N ALA A 71 12.00 -5.10 -6.16
CA ALA A 71 10.63 -5.55 -5.85
C ALA A 71 10.30 -6.88 -6.54
N ALA A 72 10.56 -6.99 -7.85
CA ALA A 72 10.31 -8.22 -8.62
C ALA A 72 11.14 -9.40 -8.08
N ALA A 73 12.39 -9.16 -7.66
CA ALA A 73 13.21 -10.19 -7.02
C ALA A 73 12.60 -10.68 -5.70
N MET A 74 12.08 -9.76 -4.86
CA MET A 74 11.37 -10.12 -3.62
C MET A 74 10.04 -10.85 -3.90
N VAL A 75 9.29 -10.47 -4.94
CA VAL A 75 8.09 -11.21 -5.36
C VAL A 75 8.43 -12.64 -5.78
N GLN A 76 9.55 -12.84 -6.47
CA GLN A 76 10.04 -14.17 -6.85
C GLN A 76 10.58 -14.97 -5.65
N GLY A 77 11.14 -14.27 -4.66
CA GLY A 77 11.77 -14.85 -3.48
C GLY A 77 13.25 -15.18 -3.69
N ALA A 78 13.98 -15.27 -2.58
CA ALA A 78 15.41 -15.54 -2.59
C ALA A 78 15.74 -16.93 -3.15
N LEU A 79 16.80 -16.99 -3.96
CA LEU A 79 17.31 -18.25 -4.53
C LEU A 79 17.94 -19.17 -3.47
N ILE A 80 18.45 -18.57 -2.39
CA ILE A 80 19.11 -19.26 -1.28
C ILE A 80 18.32 -18.89 -0.01
N ALA A 81 17.88 -19.91 0.73
CA ALA A 81 17.17 -19.70 1.98
C ALA A 81 17.99 -18.82 2.95
N GLY A 82 17.35 -17.79 3.51
CA GLY A 82 17.98 -16.83 4.42
C GLY A 82 18.86 -15.77 3.76
N SER A 83 18.94 -15.71 2.42
CA SER A 83 19.60 -14.62 1.69
C SER A 83 18.59 -13.54 1.27
N PRO A 84 18.99 -12.26 1.17
CA PRO A 84 18.11 -11.22 0.64
C PRO A 84 17.90 -11.41 -0.87
N ALA A 85 16.68 -11.15 -1.33
CA ALA A 85 16.32 -11.13 -2.74
C ALA A 85 16.43 -9.72 -3.35
N GLY A 86 16.15 -8.68 -2.55
CA GLY A 86 16.23 -7.28 -2.97
C GLY A 86 16.51 -6.31 -1.84
N LEU A 87 16.72 -5.05 -2.21
CA LEU A 87 16.86 -3.90 -1.33
C LEU A 87 15.92 -2.78 -1.78
N LEU A 88 15.05 -2.30 -0.90
CA LEU A 88 14.23 -1.11 -1.09
C LEU A 88 14.30 -0.24 0.15
N TYR A 89 14.41 1.08 -0.04
CA TYR A 89 14.42 2.05 1.06
C TYR A 89 15.39 1.69 2.21
N HIS A 90 16.59 1.23 1.83
CA HIS A 90 17.65 0.78 2.75
C HIS A 90 17.31 -0.46 3.60
N ARG A 91 16.25 -1.21 3.25
CA ARG A 91 15.84 -2.45 3.90
C ARG A 91 15.94 -3.62 2.93
N HIS A 92 16.56 -4.70 3.40
CA HIS A 92 16.63 -5.95 2.65
C HIS A 92 15.35 -6.75 2.85
N GLY A 93 14.89 -7.41 1.78
CA GLY A 93 13.81 -8.39 1.85
C GLY A 93 14.17 -9.67 1.12
N ALA A 94 13.78 -10.80 1.67
CA ALA A 94 13.99 -12.14 1.12
C ALA A 94 12.80 -12.63 0.29
N ASP A 95 11.60 -12.13 0.57
CA ASP A 95 10.37 -12.60 -0.08
C ASP A 95 9.29 -11.52 -0.19
N TYR A 96 8.10 -11.94 -0.61
CA TYR A 96 6.97 -11.04 -0.81
C TYR A 96 6.46 -10.42 0.50
N ALA A 97 6.51 -11.15 1.62
CA ALA A 97 6.07 -10.59 2.90
C ALA A 97 7.01 -9.45 3.32
N ASP A 98 8.32 -9.64 3.18
CA ASP A 98 9.30 -8.57 3.43
C ASP A 98 9.09 -7.38 2.49
N LEU A 99 8.75 -7.60 1.22
CA LEU A 99 8.41 -6.51 0.29
C LEU A 99 7.24 -5.67 0.82
N LEU A 100 6.17 -6.32 1.30
CA LEU A 100 5.03 -5.61 1.86
C LEU A 100 5.40 -4.86 3.14
N ASP A 101 6.17 -5.47 4.04
CA ASP A 101 6.67 -4.81 5.25
C ASP A 101 7.52 -3.57 4.92
N ILE A 102 8.37 -3.66 3.90
CA ILE A 102 9.22 -2.55 3.47
C ILE A 102 8.37 -1.43 2.86
N VAL A 103 7.42 -1.75 1.98
CA VAL A 103 6.60 -0.75 1.29
C VAL A 103 5.65 -0.06 2.27
N PHE A 104 4.83 -0.82 3.01
CA PHE A 104 3.82 -0.25 3.92
C PHE A 104 4.43 0.38 5.18
N GLY A 105 5.65 -0.01 5.57
CA GLY A 105 6.40 0.65 6.64
C GLY A 105 7.27 1.84 6.19
N SER A 106 7.27 2.18 4.89
CA SER A 106 8.13 3.26 4.37
C SER A 106 7.53 4.65 4.58
N GLU A 107 8.41 5.65 4.70
CA GLU A 107 8.00 7.06 4.65
C GLU A 107 7.34 7.40 3.31
N VAL A 108 7.84 6.83 2.22
CA VAL A 108 7.29 7.00 0.86
C VAL A 108 5.82 6.60 0.80
N TYR A 109 5.44 5.49 1.45
CA TYR A 109 4.03 5.08 1.53
C TYR A 109 3.19 6.06 2.35
N ARG A 110 3.69 6.52 3.50
CA ARG A 110 2.95 7.50 4.33
C ARG A 110 2.72 8.82 3.58
N GLU A 111 3.73 9.31 2.86
CA GLU A 111 3.60 10.48 1.99
C GLU A 111 2.60 10.25 0.86
N ALA A 112 2.67 9.09 0.18
CA ALA A 112 1.75 8.75 -0.89
C ALA A 112 0.29 8.64 -0.40
N ALA A 113 0.07 8.04 0.78
CA ALA A 113 -1.24 7.92 1.40
C ALA A 113 -1.85 9.29 1.72
N VAL A 114 -1.06 10.22 2.29
CA VAL A 114 -1.48 11.61 2.49
C VAL A 114 -1.78 12.29 1.16
N GLY A 115 -0.91 12.12 0.16
CA GLY A 115 -1.10 12.66 -1.19
C GLY A 115 -2.42 12.22 -1.81
N ALA A 116 -2.75 10.93 -1.71
CA ALA A 116 -4.00 10.35 -2.21
C ALA A 116 -5.24 10.95 -1.53
N VAL A 117 -5.18 11.24 -0.22
CA VAL A 117 -6.28 11.93 0.50
C VAL A 117 -6.50 13.33 -0.06
N PHE A 118 -5.44 14.12 -0.22
CA PHE A 118 -5.52 15.47 -0.77
C PHE A 118 -6.03 15.47 -2.21
N GLU A 119 -5.49 14.59 -3.07
CA GLU A 119 -5.93 14.50 -4.46
C GLU A 119 -7.40 14.08 -4.56
N ARG A 120 -7.86 13.15 -3.69
CA ARG A 120 -9.24 12.66 -3.70
C ARG A 120 -10.25 13.69 -3.21
N TYR A 121 -9.96 14.41 -2.13
CA TYR A 121 -10.93 15.28 -1.47
C TYR A 121 -10.76 16.77 -1.82
N LEU A 122 -9.57 17.20 -2.23
CA LEU A 122 -9.26 18.58 -2.61
C LEU A 122 -8.94 18.78 -4.09
N GLY A 123 -8.77 17.70 -4.86
CA GLY A 123 -8.43 17.80 -6.28
C GLY A 123 -7.05 18.40 -6.56
N ARG A 124 -6.18 18.47 -5.53
CA ARG A 124 -4.81 18.99 -5.62
C ARG A 124 -3.85 18.15 -4.79
N ARG A 125 -2.56 18.32 -5.03
CA ARG A 125 -1.51 17.77 -4.15
C ARG A 125 -1.36 18.58 -2.87
N PRO A 126 -0.93 17.96 -1.77
CA PRO A 126 -0.52 18.68 -0.58
C PRO A 126 0.71 19.53 -0.89
N THR A 127 0.81 20.68 -0.23
CA THR A 127 2.06 21.44 -0.15
C THR A 127 3.10 20.64 0.65
N ALA A 128 4.38 20.98 0.52
CA ALA A 128 5.45 20.31 1.27
C ALA A 128 5.25 20.38 2.80
N ALA A 129 4.71 21.49 3.31
CA ALA A 129 4.43 21.66 4.73
C ALA A 129 3.26 20.79 5.20
N GLU A 130 2.17 20.71 4.42
CA GLU A 130 1.03 19.82 4.71
C GLU A 130 1.47 18.36 4.67
N LEU A 131 2.22 17.96 3.63
CA LEU A 131 2.71 16.60 3.47
C LEU A 131 3.58 16.19 4.66
N GLY A 132 4.58 17.00 5.01
CA GLY A 132 5.46 16.73 6.16
C GLY A 132 4.70 16.72 7.49
N HIS A 133 3.72 17.60 7.67
CA HIS A 133 2.90 17.61 8.89
C HIS A 133 2.07 16.33 9.05
N PHE A 134 1.32 15.95 8.03
CA PHE A 134 0.44 14.79 8.12
C PHE A 134 1.20 13.47 8.09
N ALA A 135 2.22 13.32 7.23
CA ALA A 135 2.99 12.08 7.12
C ALA A 135 3.81 11.77 8.38
N ALA A 136 4.28 12.80 9.10
CA ALA A 136 4.95 12.64 10.39
C ALA A 136 4.00 12.27 11.54
N GLY A 137 2.69 12.53 11.39
CA GLY A 137 1.67 12.18 12.36
C GLY A 137 1.14 10.75 12.24
N LEU A 138 1.44 10.06 11.13
CA LEU A 138 1.03 8.68 10.89
C LEU A 138 1.98 7.71 11.60
N ASP A 139 1.41 6.66 12.22
CA ASP A 139 2.19 5.55 12.80
C ASP A 139 3.07 4.91 11.70
N PRO A 140 4.40 4.77 11.90
CA PRO A 140 5.29 4.20 10.90
C PRO A 140 5.08 2.71 10.65
N ASP A 141 4.55 1.96 11.62
CA ASP A 141 4.38 0.51 11.55
C ASP A 141 2.95 0.14 11.11
N ASP A 142 1.95 0.99 11.40
CA ASP A 142 0.56 0.77 10.97
C ASP A 142 -0.17 2.08 10.57
N PRO A 143 0.19 2.70 9.42
CA PRO A 143 -0.34 4.01 9.04
C PRO A 143 -1.87 4.07 8.85
N ASP A 144 -2.52 5.00 9.56
CA ASP A 144 -3.97 5.21 9.46
C ASP A 144 -4.32 6.63 9.01
N VAL A 145 -4.85 6.76 7.80
CA VAL A 145 -5.17 8.08 7.22
C VAL A 145 -6.53 8.64 7.65
N ARG A 146 -7.29 7.96 8.52
CA ARG A 146 -8.61 8.45 8.96
C ARG A 146 -8.57 9.86 9.53
N ASP A 147 -7.56 10.18 10.34
CA ASP A 147 -7.39 11.51 10.92
C ASP A 147 -7.01 12.55 9.87
N VAL A 148 -6.24 12.17 8.86
CA VAL A 148 -5.92 13.03 7.70
C VAL A 148 -7.18 13.32 6.89
N ILE A 149 -8.00 12.29 6.63
CA ILE A 149 -9.28 12.45 5.93
C ILE A 149 -10.18 13.40 6.72
N LEU A 150 -10.33 13.20 8.03
CA LEU A 150 -11.15 14.05 8.88
C LEU A 150 -10.65 15.50 8.86
N ALA A 151 -9.34 15.72 8.95
CA ALA A 151 -8.75 17.06 8.87
C ALA A 151 -9.02 17.73 7.51
N VAL A 152 -8.90 16.98 6.41
CA VAL A 152 -9.12 17.51 5.06
C VAL A 152 -10.60 17.83 4.82
N VAL A 153 -11.53 16.91 5.13
CA VAL A 153 -12.98 17.13 4.89
C VAL A 153 -13.62 18.13 5.86
N SER A 154 -12.99 18.39 7.01
CA SER A 154 -13.41 19.45 7.95
C SER A 154 -12.76 20.81 7.67
N SER A 155 -11.81 20.87 6.72
CA SER A 155 -11.13 22.10 6.37
C SER A 155 -12.06 23.08 5.65
N ARG A 156 -11.78 24.38 5.81
CA ARG A 156 -12.48 25.44 5.07
C ARG A 156 -12.36 25.25 3.55
N GLU A 157 -11.17 24.86 3.08
CA GLU A 157 -10.90 24.65 1.66
C GLU A 157 -11.82 23.60 1.04
N TYR A 158 -12.14 22.52 1.75
CA TYR A 158 -13.07 21.51 1.27
C TYR A 158 -14.46 22.08 0.95
N PHE A 159 -14.95 23.04 1.75
CA PHE A 159 -16.24 23.69 1.54
C PHE A 159 -16.21 24.85 0.54
N GLU A 160 -15.02 25.28 0.11
CA GLU A 160 -14.83 26.40 -0.84
C GLU A 160 -14.53 25.94 -2.27
N GLN A 161 -14.58 24.63 -2.54
CA GLN A 161 -14.45 24.05 -3.88
C GLN A 161 -15.64 24.32 -4.81
#